data_AF-A0A3B8RQC5-F1
#
_entry.id   AF-A0A3B8RQC5-F1
#
_cell.length_a   1.000
_cell.length_b   1.000
_cell.length_c   1.000
_cell.angle_alpha   90.00
_cell.angle_beta   90.00
_cell.angle_gamma   90.00
#
_symmetry.space_group_name_H-M   'P 1'
#
loop_
_entity.id
_entity.type
_entity.pdbx_description
1 polymer ?
#
loop_
_entity_poly.entity_id
_entity_poly.type
_entity_poly.pdbx_seq_one_letter_code
_entity_poly.pdbx_strand_id
1 'polypeptide(L)'
;MEDVTSTVVVTLQPSKFSKFAYYSISEGGTIWWITGDTVWGPFHTQDYLRVSGNPVYWGKATTKRNIVKNPSSSKPKFYGGFEKGVNLPLPTDGLTPIENAADAGGHKFTGQDTVYMTFTVDSIKIKYTFNGSVTTYLTSSFAPNGVIFAKDAVVRLQGKVKGQYSVVASGSSGKGRIYLDDNITYDTDPRVDPTSEDMLGIIAKNEIYVTDNAVNNNSIDIHGSIYSESK
;
A
#
# COMPACT_ATOMS: atom_id res chain seq x y z
N MET A 1 -44.69 -1.05 30.79
CA MET A 1 -43.28 -1.01 30.36
C MET A 1 -43.17 -1.97 29.20
N GLU A 2 -42.95 -1.45 27.99
CA GLU A 2 -42.65 -2.31 26.83
C GLU A 2 -41.19 -2.74 26.92
N ASP A 3 -40.96 -4.05 26.78
CA ASP A 3 -39.63 -4.62 26.66
C ASP A 3 -39.02 -4.21 25.33
N VAL A 4 -38.11 -3.23 25.36
CA VAL A 4 -37.31 -2.87 24.19
C VAL A 4 -36.19 -3.89 24.05
N THR A 5 -36.27 -4.73 23.02
CA THR A 5 -35.17 -5.62 22.65
C THR A 5 -34.31 -4.92 21.60
N SER A 6 -33.00 -4.83 21.84
CA SER A 6 -32.03 -4.33 20.85
C SER A 6 -31.11 -5.46 20.41
N THR A 7 -30.98 -5.64 19.10
CA THR A 7 -30.08 -6.64 18.50
C THR A 7 -28.76 -5.97 18.13
N VAL A 8 -27.66 -6.43 18.72
CA VAL A 8 -26.30 -6.04 18.31
C VAL A 8 -25.76 -7.12 17.39
N VAL A 9 -25.53 -6.76 16.13
CA VAL A 9 -24.89 -7.64 15.15
C VAL A 9 -23.41 -7.27 15.08
N VAL A 10 -22.53 -8.21 15.42
CA VAL A 10 -21.08 -8.04 15.29
C VAL A 10 -20.56 -8.95 14.19
N THR A 11 -20.10 -8.36 13.10
CA THR A 11 -19.41 -9.10 12.03
C THR A 11 -17.94 -9.25 12.38
N LEU A 12 -17.55 -10.44 12.81
CA LEU A 12 -16.15 -10.78 13.05
C LEU A 12 -15.51 -11.21 11.72
N GLN A 13 -14.65 -10.35 11.18
CA GLN A 13 -13.81 -10.66 10.03
C GLN A 13 -12.33 -10.65 10.44
N PRO A 14 -11.46 -11.45 9.80
CA PRO A 14 -10.03 -11.33 9.98
C PRO A 14 -9.58 -9.88 9.75
N SER A 15 -8.74 -9.37 10.66
CA SER A 15 -8.23 -8.00 10.55
C SER A 15 -7.46 -7.83 9.24
N LYS A 16 -7.82 -6.82 8.44
CA LYS A 16 -7.08 -6.43 7.23
C LYS A 16 -5.89 -5.53 7.62
N PHE A 17 -4.73 -5.75 7.01
CA PHE A 17 -3.54 -4.91 7.25
C PHE A 17 -3.62 -3.55 6.54
N SER A 18 -4.47 -3.42 5.52
CA SER A 18 -4.79 -2.13 4.88
C SER A 18 -5.43 -1.11 5.82
N LYS A 19 -5.84 -1.50 7.04
CA LYS A 19 -6.30 -0.57 8.07
C LYS A 19 -5.17 0.28 8.66
N PHE A 20 -3.92 -0.18 8.56
CA PHE A 20 -2.78 0.54 9.12
C PHE A 20 -2.36 1.63 8.15
N ALA A 21 -2.18 2.86 8.66
CA ALA A 21 -1.47 3.90 7.92
C ALA A 21 0.01 3.54 7.77
N TYR A 22 0.55 2.79 8.73
CA TYR A 22 1.88 2.21 8.64
C TYR A 22 1.95 0.89 9.39
N TYR A 23 2.45 -0.14 8.72
CA TYR A 23 2.80 -1.42 9.32
C TYR A 23 4.21 -1.83 8.85
N SER A 24 5.05 -2.31 9.76
CA SER A 24 6.33 -2.93 9.41
C SER A 24 6.64 -4.18 10.23
N ILE A 25 7.33 -5.15 9.63
CA ILE A 25 7.94 -6.25 10.39
C ILE A 25 9.30 -5.82 10.97
N SER A 26 10.05 -5.00 10.24
CA SER A 26 11.39 -4.56 10.56
C SER A 26 11.55 -3.08 10.24
N GLU A 27 12.15 -2.32 11.14
CA GLU A 27 12.50 -0.90 10.95
C GLU A 27 13.99 -0.75 10.52
N GLY A 28 14.69 -1.86 10.29
CA GLY A 28 16.09 -1.88 9.83
C GLY A 28 17.13 -1.30 10.80
N GLY A 29 16.70 -0.81 11.97
CA GLY A 29 17.59 -0.09 12.89
C GLY A 29 17.81 1.38 12.54
N THR A 30 17.37 1.83 11.36
CA THR A 30 17.74 3.11 10.76
C THR A 30 16.54 4.01 10.50
N ILE A 31 15.31 3.49 10.51
CA ILE A 31 14.11 4.31 10.37
C ILE A 31 13.85 5.04 11.68
N TRP A 32 13.77 6.37 11.61
CA TRP A 32 13.44 7.26 12.72
C TRP A 32 12.24 8.11 12.32
N TRP A 33 11.20 8.10 13.14
CA TRP A 33 10.06 9.00 13.00
C TRP A 33 10.38 10.31 13.71
N ILE A 34 10.44 11.41 12.96
CA ILE A 34 10.99 12.67 13.42
C ILE A 34 9.94 13.78 13.56
N THR A 35 10.31 14.92 14.15
CA THR A 35 9.46 16.11 14.14
C THR A 35 9.09 16.49 12.70
N GLY A 36 7.80 16.61 12.43
CA GLY A 36 7.26 16.84 11.08
C GLY A 36 6.44 15.66 10.59
N ASP A 37 6.81 14.44 11.01
CA ASP A 37 6.07 13.24 10.64
C ASP A 37 4.72 13.19 11.36
N THR A 38 3.67 12.90 10.58
CA THR A 38 2.31 12.75 11.08
C THR A 38 1.68 11.49 10.52
N VAL A 39 1.26 10.59 11.40
CA VAL A 39 0.54 9.37 11.07
C VAL A 39 -0.92 9.51 11.52
N TRP A 40 -1.83 9.58 10.56
CA TRP A 40 -3.25 9.80 10.84
C TRP A 40 -4.01 8.53 11.23
N GLY A 41 -3.65 7.39 10.64
CA GLY A 41 -4.28 6.10 10.92
C GLY A 41 -3.51 5.25 11.97
N PRO A 42 -3.97 4.01 12.22
CA PRO A 42 -3.29 3.06 13.07
C PRO A 42 -1.84 2.83 12.64
N PHE A 43 -0.95 2.72 13.63
CA PHE A 43 0.47 2.48 13.44
C PHE A 43 0.88 1.18 14.15
N HIS A 44 1.65 0.34 13.47
CA HIS A 44 2.26 -0.83 14.08
C HIS A 44 3.65 -1.12 13.55
N THR A 45 4.55 -1.52 14.44
CA THR A 45 5.81 -2.18 14.05
C THR A 45 6.08 -3.41 14.91
N GLN A 46 6.52 -4.50 14.28
CA GLN A 46 7.01 -5.67 15.00
C GLN A 46 8.45 -5.47 15.54
N ASP A 47 9.10 -4.34 15.23
CA ASP A 47 10.43 -3.97 15.72
C ASP A 47 10.35 -2.82 16.76
N TYR A 48 11.46 -2.15 17.07
CA TYR A 48 11.49 -0.97 17.93
C TYR A 48 10.92 0.24 17.20
N LEU A 49 9.96 0.93 17.83
CA LEU A 49 9.51 2.25 17.38
C LEU A 49 10.57 3.29 17.75
N ARG A 50 11.31 3.79 16.77
CA ARG A 50 12.37 4.80 16.96
C ARG A 50 11.81 6.20 16.66
N VAL A 51 11.98 7.13 17.60
CA VAL A 51 11.48 8.50 17.48
C VAL A 51 12.54 9.55 17.82
N SER A 52 12.54 10.66 17.08
CA SER A 52 13.38 11.83 17.36
C SER A 52 12.55 13.11 17.36
N GLY A 53 12.59 13.88 18.45
CA GLY A 53 11.75 15.06 18.60
C GLY A 53 10.28 14.72 18.84
N ASN A 54 9.37 15.26 18.03
CA ASN A 54 7.93 15.30 18.33
C ASN A 54 7.03 14.82 17.16
N PRO A 55 7.22 13.61 16.61
CA PRO A 55 6.29 13.03 15.63
C PRO A 55 4.89 12.88 16.21
N VAL A 56 3.86 12.89 15.36
CA VAL A 56 2.45 12.87 15.75
C VAL A 56 1.76 11.61 15.26
N TYR A 57 1.06 10.93 16.15
CA TYR A 57 0.26 9.73 15.87
C TYR A 57 -1.18 9.96 16.33
N TRP A 58 -2.09 10.13 15.38
CA TRP A 58 -3.52 10.32 15.66
C TRP A 58 -4.24 9.00 15.87
N GLY A 59 -3.87 7.95 15.13
CA GLY A 59 -4.33 6.59 15.37
C GLY A 59 -3.59 5.91 16.53
N LYS A 60 -4.14 4.76 16.96
CA LYS A 60 -3.48 3.90 17.95
C LYS A 60 -2.11 3.47 17.42
N ALA A 61 -1.06 3.75 18.18
CA ALA A 61 0.31 3.32 17.87
C ALA A 61 0.69 2.11 18.72
N THR A 62 1.28 1.11 18.07
CA THR A 62 1.68 -0.13 18.73
C THR A 62 3.06 -0.60 18.29
N THR A 63 3.78 -1.27 19.19
CA THR A 63 5.05 -1.93 18.88
C THR A 63 5.15 -3.26 19.59
N LYS A 64 5.73 -4.28 18.94
CA LYS A 64 6.05 -5.55 19.61
C LYS A 64 7.21 -5.42 20.60
N ARG A 65 8.20 -4.60 20.27
CA ARG A 65 9.38 -4.40 21.11
C ARG A 65 9.15 -3.25 22.08
N ASN A 66 9.89 -2.16 21.91
CA ASN A 66 9.84 -1.00 22.78
C ASN A 66 10.00 0.28 21.95
N ILE A 67 9.69 1.41 22.56
CA ILE A 67 10.01 2.72 22.00
C ILE A 67 11.46 3.09 22.31
N VAL A 68 12.18 3.60 21.31
CA VAL A 68 13.54 4.13 21.44
C VAL A 68 13.49 5.61 21.10
N LYS A 69 14.03 6.46 21.96
CA LYS A 69 14.02 7.91 21.81
C LYS A 69 15.43 8.45 21.65
N ASN A 70 15.64 9.31 20.66
CA ASN A 70 16.90 10.04 20.50
C ASN A 70 16.66 11.48 20.03
N PRO A 71 16.96 12.51 20.85
CA PRO A 71 17.44 12.41 22.23
C PRO A 71 16.37 11.82 23.16
N SER A 72 16.78 11.41 24.38
CA SER A 72 15.85 10.87 25.39
C SER A 72 14.74 11.86 25.77
N SER A 73 14.98 13.16 25.57
CA SER A 73 14.01 14.25 25.76
C SER A 73 12.91 14.33 24.70
N SER A 74 12.95 13.49 23.66
CA SER A 74 11.93 13.43 22.60
C SER A 74 10.52 13.17 23.15
N LYS A 75 9.53 13.93 22.67
CA LYS A 75 8.13 13.90 23.11
C LYS A 75 7.20 13.56 21.93
N PRO A 76 7.21 12.30 21.44
CA PRO A 76 6.22 11.85 20.46
C PRO A 76 4.80 12.03 21.02
N LYS A 77 3.86 12.41 20.15
CA LYS A 77 2.47 12.70 20.53
C LYS A 77 1.58 11.54 20.09
N PHE A 78 1.14 10.71 21.03
CA PHE A 78 0.28 9.56 20.77
C PHE A 78 -1.18 9.86 21.14
N TYR A 79 -1.90 10.60 20.30
CA TYR A 79 -3.29 10.99 20.57
C TYR A 79 -4.25 9.80 20.52
N GLY A 80 -4.00 8.81 19.66
CA GLY A 80 -4.75 7.55 19.63
C GLY A 80 -4.30 6.51 20.67
N GLY A 81 -3.37 6.88 21.56
CA GLY A 81 -2.77 6.00 22.55
C GLY A 81 -1.57 5.19 22.03
N PHE A 82 -0.74 4.72 22.96
CA PHE A 82 0.43 3.90 22.68
C PHE A 82 0.40 2.60 23.48
N GLU A 83 0.82 1.51 22.88
CA GLU A 83 0.94 0.20 23.53
C GLU A 83 2.16 -0.58 23.03
N LYS A 84 2.91 -1.17 23.96
CA LYS A 84 4.09 -2.00 23.68
C LYS A 84 3.81 -3.47 23.96
N GLY A 85 4.58 -4.37 23.37
CA GLY A 85 4.40 -5.82 23.51
C GLY A 85 3.30 -6.40 22.61
N VAL A 86 2.67 -5.59 21.77
CA VAL A 86 1.62 -6.03 20.85
C VAL A 86 2.27 -6.81 19.71
N ASN A 87 1.89 -8.07 19.49
CA ASN A 87 2.43 -8.91 18.41
C ASN A 87 1.37 -9.13 17.33
N LEU A 88 1.56 -8.56 16.15
CA LEU A 88 0.66 -8.72 15.00
C LEU A 88 1.43 -9.27 13.80
N PRO A 89 1.71 -10.58 13.73
CA PRO A 89 2.47 -11.15 12.62
C PRO A 89 1.72 -10.96 11.29
N LEU A 90 2.46 -10.57 10.24
CA LEU A 90 1.93 -10.61 8.88
C LEU A 90 1.67 -12.06 8.47
N PRO A 91 0.58 -12.32 7.72
CA PRO A 91 0.36 -13.62 7.11
C PRO A 91 1.52 -13.99 6.18
N THR A 92 1.83 -15.28 6.11
CA THR A 92 2.72 -15.83 5.09
C THR A 92 1.94 -16.05 3.80
N ASP A 93 2.60 -15.94 2.65
CA ASP A 93 2.01 -16.24 1.33
C ASP A 93 0.79 -15.36 0.99
N GLY A 94 1.00 -14.04 1.02
CA GLY A 94 0.02 -13.05 0.61
C GLY A 94 -0.22 -12.99 -0.90
N LEU A 95 0.69 -13.52 -1.73
CA LEU A 95 0.60 -13.35 -3.19
C LEU A 95 -0.10 -14.50 -3.91
N THR A 96 0.01 -15.76 -3.47
CA THR A 96 -0.64 -16.89 -4.17
C THR A 96 -2.16 -16.73 -4.31
N PRO A 97 -2.92 -16.30 -3.28
CA PRO A 97 -4.36 -16.06 -3.44
C PRO A 97 -4.67 -14.98 -4.49
N ILE A 98 -3.80 -13.98 -4.64
CA ILE A 98 -3.99 -12.88 -5.59
C ILE A 98 -3.63 -13.33 -7.02
N GLU A 99 -2.60 -14.18 -7.17
CA GLU A 99 -2.31 -14.82 -8.45
C GLU A 99 -3.49 -15.66 -8.94
N ASN A 100 -4.10 -16.46 -8.05
CA ASN A 100 -5.30 -17.24 -8.37
C ASN A 100 -6.47 -16.35 -8.77
N ALA A 101 -6.65 -15.19 -8.13
CA ALA A 101 -7.68 -14.22 -8.52
C ALA A 101 -7.38 -13.62 -9.91
N ALA A 102 -6.12 -13.38 -10.26
CA ALA A 102 -5.75 -12.94 -11.59
C ALA A 102 -6.11 -14.00 -12.65
N ASP A 103 -5.89 -15.28 -12.36
CA ASP A 103 -6.29 -16.40 -13.22
C ASP A 103 -7.84 -16.53 -13.31
N ALA A 104 -8.57 -16.12 -12.27
CA ALA A 104 -10.02 -16.17 -12.15
C ALA A 104 -10.72 -14.85 -12.55
N GLY A 105 -10.34 -14.26 -13.70
CA GLY A 105 -11.01 -13.09 -14.27
C GLY A 105 -10.33 -11.75 -14.01
N GLY A 106 -9.05 -11.76 -13.65
CA GLY A 106 -8.19 -10.59 -13.69
C GLY A 106 -7.35 -10.55 -14.95
N HIS A 107 -6.32 -9.71 -14.96
CA HIS A 107 -5.30 -9.69 -16.00
C HIS A 107 -3.97 -10.22 -15.46
N LYS A 108 -3.37 -11.19 -16.16
CA LYS A 108 -2.08 -11.75 -15.79
C LYS A 108 -1.07 -11.63 -16.92
N PHE A 109 -0.01 -10.88 -16.69
CA PHE A 109 1.15 -10.83 -17.57
C PHE A 109 2.11 -11.97 -17.26
N THR A 110 2.56 -12.68 -18.29
CA THR A 110 3.59 -13.72 -18.20
C THR A 110 4.62 -13.54 -19.30
N GLY A 111 5.88 -13.88 -19.03
CA GLY A 111 6.96 -13.81 -20.02
C GLY A 111 7.40 -12.40 -20.38
N GLN A 112 7.03 -11.40 -19.57
CA GLN A 112 7.42 -10.00 -19.77
C GLN A 112 8.47 -9.62 -18.74
N ASP A 113 9.57 -9.03 -19.21
CA ASP A 113 10.64 -8.57 -18.32
C ASP A 113 10.17 -7.40 -17.44
N THR A 114 9.53 -6.41 -18.07
CA THR A 114 9.03 -5.20 -17.45
C THR A 114 7.67 -4.84 -18.06
N VAL A 115 6.73 -4.40 -17.23
CA VAL A 115 5.42 -3.90 -17.65
C VAL A 115 5.27 -2.46 -17.18
N TYR A 116 5.19 -1.53 -18.12
CA TYR A 116 4.89 -0.13 -17.84
C TYR A 116 3.38 0.05 -17.89
N MET A 117 2.82 0.60 -16.82
CA MET A 117 1.40 0.82 -16.62
C MET A 117 1.14 2.30 -16.34
N THR A 118 0.33 2.94 -17.17
CA THR A 118 -0.14 4.30 -16.93
C THR A 118 -1.66 4.31 -16.89
N PHE A 119 -2.23 4.51 -15.71
CA PHE A 119 -3.67 4.73 -15.58
C PHE A 119 -4.04 6.12 -16.10
N THR A 120 -5.08 6.20 -16.90
CA THR A 120 -5.63 7.44 -17.46
C THR A 120 -7.13 7.48 -17.21
N VAL A 121 -7.48 7.63 -15.94
CA VAL A 121 -8.85 7.61 -15.40
C VAL A 121 -9.49 6.23 -15.56
N ASP A 122 -10.34 6.04 -16.56
CA ASP A 122 -11.06 4.77 -16.79
C ASP A 122 -10.27 3.76 -17.61
N SER A 123 -9.13 4.18 -18.17
CA SER A 123 -8.32 3.40 -19.09
C SER A 123 -6.91 3.17 -18.56
N ILE A 124 -6.24 2.15 -19.07
CA ILE A 124 -4.85 1.82 -18.74
C ILE A 124 -4.03 1.65 -20.01
N LYS A 125 -2.87 2.30 -20.03
CA LYS A 125 -1.87 2.21 -21.09
C LYS A 125 -0.77 1.25 -20.69
N ILE A 126 -0.48 0.29 -21.57
CA ILE A 126 0.52 -0.76 -21.36
C ILE A 126 1.60 -0.68 -22.44
N LYS A 127 2.87 -0.79 -22.04
CA LYS A 127 4.01 -1.07 -22.91
C LYS A 127 5.03 -1.95 -22.19
N TYR A 128 5.90 -2.63 -22.93
CA TYR A 128 6.87 -3.60 -22.37
C TYR A 128 8.33 -3.13 -22.41
N THR A 129 8.60 -2.00 -23.06
CA THR A 129 9.92 -1.35 -23.08
C THR A 129 9.75 0.17 -22.97
N PHE A 130 10.82 0.87 -22.59
CA PHE A 130 10.78 2.32 -22.36
C PHE A 130 10.27 3.12 -23.58
N ASN A 131 10.71 2.77 -24.79
CA ASN A 131 10.29 3.38 -26.06
C ASN A 131 9.35 2.47 -26.88
N GLY A 132 8.76 1.46 -26.24
CA GLY A 132 7.89 0.49 -26.92
C GLY A 132 6.52 1.05 -27.29
N SER A 133 5.84 0.36 -28.20
CA SER A 133 4.46 0.67 -28.58
C SER A 133 3.52 0.58 -27.39
N VAL A 134 2.61 1.55 -27.30
CA VAL A 134 1.59 1.63 -26.25
C VAL A 134 0.29 0.99 -26.75
N THR A 135 -0.29 0.11 -25.95
CA THR A 135 -1.67 -0.35 -26.13
C THR A 135 -2.54 0.21 -25.02
N THR A 136 -3.75 0.67 -25.36
CA THR A 136 -4.69 1.23 -24.39
C THR A 136 -5.89 0.30 -24.24
N TYR A 137 -6.30 0.07 -23.01
CA TYR A 137 -7.47 -0.74 -22.67
C TYR A 137 -8.40 0.04 -21.75
N LEU A 138 -9.71 -0.17 -21.89
CA LEU A 138 -10.64 0.18 -20.82
C LEU A 138 -10.33 -0.70 -19.61
N THR A 139 -10.03 -0.12 -18.46
CA THR A 139 -9.48 -0.86 -17.32
C THR A 139 -10.46 -1.88 -16.76
N SER A 140 -11.76 -1.54 -16.74
CA SER A 140 -12.83 -2.44 -16.29
C SER A 140 -12.98 -3.68 -17.16
N SER A 141 -12.67 -3.60 -18.45
CA SER A 141 -12.64 -4.77 -19.35
C SER A 141 -11.31 -5.49 -19.30
N PHE A 142 -10.23 -4.77 -18.99
CA PHE A 142 -8.87 -5.31 -18.92
C PHE A 142 -8.67 -6.23 -17.72
N ALA A 143 -9.15 -5.81 -16.55
CA ALA A 143 -9.15 -6.58 -15.31
C ALA A 143 -10.54 -6.48 -14.63
N PRO A 144 -11.53 -7.27 -15.08
CA PRO A 144 -12.91 -7.18 -14.60
C PRO A 144 -13.09 -7.40 -13.10
N ASN A 145 -12.25 -8.24 -12.48
CA ASN A 145 -12.26 -8.43 -11.03
C ASN A 145 -11.29 -7.50 -10.27
N GLY A 146 -10.69 -6.53 -10.96
CA GLY A 146 -9.78 -5.54 -10.39
C GLY A 146 -8.32 -6.01 -10.25
N VAL A 147 -7.99 -7.27 -10.47
CA VAL A 147 -6.62 -7.77 -10.28
C VAL A 147 -5.79 -7.63 -11.56
N ILE A 148 -4.66 -6.93 -11.48
CA ILE A 148 -3.65 -6.81 -12.54
C ILE A 148 -2.34 -7.37 -11.99
N PHE A 149 -1.93 -8.53 -12.48
CA PHE A 149 -0.82 -9.31 -11.93
C PHE A 149 0.30 -9.48 -12.95
N ALA A 150 1.49 -8.96 -12.64
CA ALA A 150 2.69 -9.14 -13.43
C ALA A 150 3.56 -10.25 -12.82
N LYS A 151 3.55 -11.43 -13.46
CA LYS A 151 4.29 -12.60 -12.99
C LYS A 151 5.75 -12.57 -13.46
N ASP A 152 6.66 -12.72 -12.50
CA ASP A 152 8.11 -12.72 -12.71
C ASP A 152 8.61 -11.50 -13.50
N ALA A 153 8.08 -10.33 -13.14
CA ALA A 153 8.27 -9.09 -13.88
C ALA A 153 8.59 -7.92 -12.94
N VAL A 154 9.08 -6.83 -13.53
CA VAL A 154 9.09 -5.50 -12.91
C VAL A 154 7.86 -4.74 -13.39
N VAL A 155 7.17 -4.04 -12.50
CA VAL A 155 6.13 -3.07 -12.88
C VAL A 155 6.65 -1.67 -12.72
N ARG A 156 6.34 -0.80 -13.69
CA ARG A 156 6.53 0.64 -13.59
C ARG A 156 5.19 1.34 -13.67
N LEU A 157 4.79 2.04 -12.62
CA LEU A 157 3.41 2.47 -12.37
C LEU A 157 3.34 3.99 -12.20
N GLN A 158 2.30 4.59 -12.77
CA GLN A 158 1.93 6.00 -12.61
C GLN A 158 0.49 6.24 -13.11
N GLY A 159 -0.05 7.43 -12.86
CA GLY A 159 -1.25 7.95 -13.50
C GLY A 159 -2.41 8.22 -12.54
N LYS A 160 -3.63 8.16 -13.06
CA LYS A 160 -4.86 8.51 -12.35
C LYS A 160 -5.88 7.38 -12.47
N VAL A 161 -6.34 6.81 -11.35
CA VAL A 161 -7.13 5.57 -11.28
C VAL A 161 -8.59 5.87 -11.02
N LYS A 162 -9.50 5.36 -11.85
CA LYS A 162 -10.94 5.31 -11.60
C LYS A 162 -11.42 3.87 -11.44
N GLY A 163 -11.96 3.51 -10.29
CA GLY A 163 -12.40 2.17 -9.93
C GLY A 163 -11.47 1.47 -8.91
N GLN A 164 -11.70 0.17 -8.71
CA GLN A 164 -11.05 -0.63 -7.67
C GLN A 164 -10.07 -1.62 -8.28
N TYR A 165 -8.76 -1.41 -8.09
CA TYR A 165 -7.72 -2.24 -8.69
C TYR A 165 -6.64 -2.65 -7.70
N SER A 166 -6.05 -3.82 -7.94
CA SER A 166 -4.83 -4.30 -7.29
C SER A 166 -3.77 -4.57 -8.34
N VAL A 167 -2.70 -3.79 -8.33
CA VAL A 167 -1.52 -3.97 -9.19
C VAL A 167 -0.49 -4.77 -8.41
N VAL A 168 -0.10 -5.91 -8.98
CA VAL A 168 0.76 -6.88 -8.31
C VAL A 168 1.99 -7.17 -9.15
N ALA A 169 3.17 -7.18 -8.53
CA ALA A 169 4.40 -7.70 -9.14
C ALA A 169 4.94 -8.88 -8.32
N SER A 170 4.99 -10.06 -8.94
CA SER A 170 5.66 -11.23 -8.36
C SER A 170 6.97 -11.53 -9.09
N GLY A 171 7.84 -12.31 -8.46
CA GLY A 171 9.10 -12.72 -9.06
C GLY A 171 10.25 -12.82 -8.07
N SER A 172 11.40 -13.25 -8.58
CA SER A 172 12.65 -13.37 -7.83
C SER A 172 13.79 -12.67 -8.59
N SER A 173 14.99 -12.58 -7.98
CA SER A 173 16.22 -12.16 -8.68
C SER A 173 16.10 -10.84 -9.48
N GLY A 174 15.65 -9.76 -8.82
CA GLY A 174 15.47 -8.45 -9.45
C GLY A 174 14.10 -8.21 -10.09
N LYS A 175 13.23 -9.22 -10.10
CA LYS A 175 11.79 -9.12 -10.42
C LYS A 175 10.95 -8.99 -9.14
N GLY A 176 9.62 -8.95 -9.28
CA GLY A 176 8.71 -8.78 -8.15
C GLY A 176 8.80 -7.41 -7.50
N ARG A 177 9.13 -6.39 -8.31
CA ARG A 177 9.35 -5.00 -7.90
C ARG A 177 8.36 -4.08 -8.58
N ILE A 178 7.93 -3.05 -7.87
CA ILE A 178 7.14 -1.95 -8.44
C ILE A 178 7.94 -0.66 -8.31
N TYR A 179 8.08 0.07 -9.41
CA TYR A 179 8.59 1.43 -9.42
C TYR A 179 7.44 2.40 -9.63
N LEU A 180 7.35 3.42 -8.79
CA LEU A 180 6.44 4.55 -8.96
C LEU A 180 7.20 5.63 -9.73
N ASP A 181 6.83 5.82 -11.00
CA ASP A 181 7.56 6.68 -11.93
C ASP A 181 7.12 8.15 -11.87
N ASP A 182 5.91 8.40 -11.39
CA ASP A 182 5.26 9.69 -11.17
C ASP A 182 4.13 9.46 -10.15
N ASN A 183 3.33 10.49 -9.89
CA ASN A 183 2.08 10.43 -9.15
C ASN A 183 1.20 9.25 -9.58
N ILE A 184 0.57 8.62 -8.59
CA ILE A 184 -0.47 7.61 -8.78
C ILE A 184 -1.64 7.98 -7.88
N THR A 185 -2.67 8.60 -8.45
CA THR A 185 -3.77 9.21 -7.68
C THR A 185 -5.12 8.61 -8.04
N TYR A 186 -6.10 8.80 -7.17
CA TYR A 186 -7.50 8.48 -7.44
C TYR A 186 -8.13 9.52 -8.35
N ASP A 187 -9.16 9.13 -9.10
CA ASP A 187 -9.86 10.06 -9.96
C ASP A 187 -10.71 11.04 -9.19
N THR A 188 -11.39 10.50 -8.19
CA THR A 188 -12.21 11.20 -7.21
C THR A 188 -11.56 11.05 -5.83
N ASP A 189 -11.15 12.17 -5.23
CA ASP A 189 -10.50 12.17 -3.91
C ASP A 189 -11.52 11.83 -2.80
N PRO A 190 -11.38 10.69 -2.08
CA PRO A 190 -12.30 10.28 -1.04
C PRO A 190 -12.31 11.21 0.19
N ARG A 191 -11.33 12.10 0.32
CA ARG A 191 -11.30 13.13 1.39
C ARG A 191 -12.26 14.28 1.09
N VAL A 192 -12.58 14.50 -0.19
CA VAL A 192 -13.47 15.55 -0.67
C VAL A 192 -14.85 14.99 -0.99
N ASP A 193 -14.88 13.85 -1.67
CA ASP A 193 -16.11 13.15 -2.02
C ASP A 193 -16.12 11.75 -1.36
N PRO A 194 -16.84 11.58 -0.24
CA PRO A 194 -16.91 10.31 0.46
C PRO A 194 -17.64 9.21 -0.32
N THR A 195 -18.25 9.52 -1.47
CA THR A 195 -18.89 8.54 -2.36
C THR A 195 -17.92 7.94 -3.38
N SER A 196 -16.67 8.40 -3.43
CA SER A 196 -15.64 7.84 -4.29
C SER A 196 -15.48 6.33 -4.06
N GLU A 197 -15.55 5.58 -5.15
CA GLU A 197 -15.29 4.13 -5.17
C GLU A 197 -13.86 3.81 -5.60
N ASP A 198 -13.02 4.83 -5.82
CA ASP A 198 -11.66 4.64 -6.32
C ASP A 198 -10.76 4.05 -5.24
N MET A 199 -10.09 2.95 -5.56
CA MET A 199 -9.21 2.25 -4.62
C MET A 199 -8.08 1.55 -5.37
N LEU A 200 -6.86 1.69 -4.86
CA LEU A 200 -5.68 1.03 -5.41
C LEU A 200 -4.93 0.23 -4.35
N GLY A 201 -4.64 -1.02 -4.65
CA GLY A 201 -3.62 -1.83 -3.98
C GLY A 201 -2.35 -1.87 -4.82
N ILE A 202 -1.20 -1.53 -4.24
CA ILE A 202 0.12 -1.65 -4.87
C ILE A 202 0.88 -2.72 -4.11
N ILE A 203 1.08 -3.88 -4.74
CA ILE A 203 1.51 -5.10 -4.06
C ILE A 203 2.75 -5.67 -4.74
N ALA A 204 3.86 -5.79 -4.01
CA ALA A 204 5.08 -6.37 -4.54
C ALA A 204 5.50 -7.60 -3.74
N LYS A 205 6.12 -8.56 -4.44
CA LYS A 205 6.82 -9.65 -3.76
C LYS A 205 8.03 -9.14 -2.98
N ASN A 206 8.79 -8.20 -3.54
CA ASN A 206 10.10 -7.80 -3.01
C ASN A 206 10.14 -6.34 -2.57
N GLU A 207 10.21 -5.38 -3.50
CA GLU A 207 10.37 -3.96 -3.16
C GLU A 207 9.44 -3.06 -3.97
N ILE A 208 9.03 -1.95 -3.34
CA ILE A 208 8.31 -0.86 -3.98
C ILE A 208 9.17 0.39 -3.83
N TYR A 209 9.54 0.99 -4.96
CA TYR A 209 10.42 2.16 -5.02
C TYR A 209 9.67 3.37 -5.53
N VAL A 210 9.88 4.52 -4.90
CA VAL A 210 9.70 5.80 -5.58
C VAL A 210 10.93 6.01 -6.46
N THR A 211 10.74 6.21 -7.76
CA THR A 211 11.85 6.37 -8.68
C THR A 211 12.55 7.71 -8.43
N ASP A 212 13.86 7.69 -8.26
CA ASP A 212 14.68 8.91 -8.27
C ASP A 212 14.76 9.46 -9.69
N ASN A 213 13.95 10.48 -9.98
CA ASN A 213 13.87 11.10 -11.30
C ASN A 213 13.40 12.56 -11.18
N ALA A 214 13.56 13.32 -12.25
CA ALA A 214 13.22 14.76 -12.25
C ALA A 214 11.76 15.06 -11.86
N VAL A 215 10.84 14.12 -12.11
CA VAL A 215 9.41 14.25 -11.81
C VAL A 215 9.16 14.16 -10.31
N ASN A 216 9.75 13.16 -9.66
CA ASN A 216 9.59 12.87 -8.24
C ASN A 216 10.49 13.73 -7.32
N ASN A 217 11.50 14.42 -7.89
CA ASN A 217 12.46 15.20 -7.11
C ASN A 217 11.88 16.46 -6.42
N ASN A 218 10.65 16.85 -6.77
CA ASN A 218 9.95 17.97 -6.11
C ASN A 218 8.80 17.50 -5.21
N SER A 219 8.05 16.48 -5.64
CA SER A 219 6.94 15.90 -4.90
C SER A 219 6.45 14.61 -5.58
N ILE A 220 5.85 13.71 -4.81
CA ILE A 220 5.05 12.61 -5.34
C ILE A 220 3.77 12.47 -4.51
N ASP A 221 2.65 12.26 -5.18
CA ASP A 221 1.35 11.95 -4.58
C ASP A 221 0.96 10.50 -4.89
N ILE A 222 0.70 9.73 -3.83
CA ILE A 222 0.43 8.29 -3.91
C ILE A 222 -0.87 8.02 -3.15
N HIS A 223 -1.90 7.65 -3.89
CA HIS A 223 -3.16 7.18 -3.36
C HIS A 223 -3.21 5.65 -3.49
N GLY A 224 -3.25 4.95 -2.36
CA GLY A 224 -3.36 3.50 -2.37
C GLY A 224 -2.93 2.85 -1.05
N SER A 225 -3.26 1.57 -0.92
CA SER A 225 -2.65 0.69 0.09
C SER A 225 -1.42 0.02 -0.50
N ILE A 226 -0.28 0.15 0.16
CA ILE A 226 1.01 -0.37 -0.31
C ILE A 226 1.39 -1.58 0.55
N TYR A 227 1.74 -2.68 -0.10
CA TYR A 227 2.18 -3.90 0.57
C TYR A 227 3.40 -4.50 -0.14
N SER A 228 4.44 -4.80 0.64
CA SER A 228 5.55 -5.62 0.20
C SER A 228 5.69 -6.85 1.08
N GLU A 229 5.79 -8.03 0.46
CA GLU A 229 5.81 -9.30 1.17
C GLU A 229 7.19 -9.66 1.75
N SER A 230 8.26 -9.47 0.98
CA SER A 230 9.60 -9.91 1.39
C SER A 230 10.33 -8.83 2.19
N LYS A 231 11.15 -9.30 3.14
CA LYS A 231 11.98 -8.52 4.06
C LYS A 231 13.28 -8.05 3.42
#